data_AF-A0A7Y6UC13-F1
#
_entry.id   AF-A0A7Y6UC13-F1
#
_cell.length_a   1.000
_cell.length_b   1.000
_cell.length_c   1.000
_cell.angle_alpha   90.00
_cell.angle_beta   90.00
_cell.angle_gamma   90.00
#
_symmetry.space_group_name_H-M   'P 1'
#
loop_
_entity.id
_entity.type
_entity.pdbx_description
1 polymer ?
#
loop_
_entity_poly.entity_id
_entity_poly.type
_entity_poly.pdbx_seq_one_letter_code
_entity_poly.pdbx_strand_id
1 'polypeptide(L)' 'EWFTAHGKGINLGWFCKEENKRLAEKLRQVFREWIDNGHSNFDDENTIILCIKLTDGVLLSHGTRYEIDFTDGVKK' A
#
# COMPACT_ATOMS: atom_id res chain seq x y z
N GLU A 1 7.18 13.68 13.51
CA GLU A 1 6.01 13.01 12.91
C GLU A 1 6.35 11.56 12.58
N TRP A 2 5.57 10.60 13.09
CA TRP A 2 5.66 9.19 12.69
C TRP A 2 4.26 8.59 12.60
N PHE A 3 4.08 7.58 11.76
CA PHE A 3 2.86 6.79 11.70
C PHE A 3 3.22 5.31 11.63
N THR A 4 2.61 4.52 12.50
CA THR A 4 2.74 3.05 12.51
C THR A 4 1.36 2.44 12.59
N ALA A 5 1.15 1.36 11.86
CA ALA A 5 -0.14 0.69 11.79
C ALA A 5 0.01 -0.81 11.62
N HIS A 6 -1.02 -1.54 12.03
CA HIS A 6 -1.19 -2.94 11.70
C HIS A 6 -2.18 -3.07 10.54
N GLY A 7 -2.05 -4.14 9.78
CA GLY A 7 -2.96 -4.42 8.68
C GLY A 7 -2.82 -5.83 8.12
N LYS A 8 -3.81 -6.21 7.32
CA LYS A 8 -3.81 -7.47 6.58
C LYS A 8 -3.24 -7.25 5.19
N GLY A 9 -2.20 -7.99 4.84
CA GLY A 9 -1.66 -8.03 3.48
C GLY A 9 -2.55 -8.85 2.55
N ILE A 10 -2.87 -8.28 1.40
CA ILE A 10 -3.67 -8.90 0.34
C ILE A 10 -2.83 -8.85 -0.93
N ASN A 11 -2.46 -10.02 -1.42
CA ASN A 11 -1.76 -10.16 -2.69
C ASN A 11 -2.75 -9.92 -3.83
N LEU A 12 -2.55 -8.84 -4.60
CA LEU A 12 -3.36 -8.52 -5.79
C LEU A 12 -2.77 -9.13 -7.08
N GLY A 13 -1.74 -9.96 -6.95
CA GLY A 13 -1.04 -10.61 -8.04
C GLY A 13 0.00 -9.70 -8.69
N TRP A 14 0.52 -10.19 -9.82
CA TRP A 14 1.56 -9.55 -10.60
C TRP A 14 1.22 -8.10 -10.98
N PHE A 15 2.24 -7.25 -10.94
CA PHE A 15 2.12 -5.81 -11.22
C PHE A 15 1.54 -5.52 -12.61
N CYS A 16 1.92 -6.32 -13.63
CA CYS A 16 1.47 -6.13 -15.01
C CYS A 16 0.22 -6.95 -15.37
N LYS A 17 -0.46 -7.58 -14.40
CA LYS A 17 -1.73 -8.28 -14.65
C LYS A 17 -2.77 -7.27 -15.19
N GLU A 18 -3.57 -7.66 -16.19
CA GLU A 18 -4.51 -6.74 -16.84
C GLU A 18 -5.50 -6.09 -15.85
N GLU A 19 -5.96 -6.87 -14.87
CA GLU A 19 -6.84 -6.41 -13.78
C GLU A 19 -6.20 -5.29 -12.93
N ASN A 20 -4.86 -5.24 -12.88
CA ASN A 20 -4.08 -4.27 -12.10
C ASN A 20 -3.71 -3.02 -12.90
N LYS A 21 -3.96 -2.96 -14.22
CA LYS A 21 -3.47 -1.90 -15.11
C LYS A 21 -3.71 -0.48 -14.58
N ARG A 22 -4.94 -0.17 -14.18
CA ARG A 22 -5.31 1.15 -13.64
C ARG A 22 -4.59 1.46 -12.32
N LEU A 23 -4.39 0.46 -11.47
CA LEU A 23 -3.66 0.62 -10.21
C LEU A 23 -2.16 0.81 -10.48
N ALA A 24 -1.59 0.01 -11.38
CA ALA A 24 -0.20 0.08 -11.80
C ALA A 24 0.15 1.46 -12.40
N GLU A 25 -0.71 2.03 -13.27
CA GLU A 25 -0.54 3.37 -13.82
C GLU A 25 -0.48 4.44 -12.71
N LYS A 26 -1.39 4.36 -11.73
CA LYS A 26 -1.39 5.27 -10.58
C LYS A 26 -0.11 5.13 -9.75
N LEU A 27 0.34 3.90 -9.49
CA LEU A 27 1.58 3.64 -8.77
C LEU A 27 2.79 4.18 -9.54
N ARG A 28 2.85 3.99 -10.86
CA ARG A 28 3.90 4.55 -11.72
C ARG A 28 3.97 6.07 -11.64
N GLN A 29 2.81 6.74 -11.63
CA GLN A 29 2.76 8.19 -11.51
C GLN A 29 3.26 8.69 -10.14
N VAL A 30 2.79 8.06 -9.05
CA VAL A 30 3.12 8.49 -7.67
C VAL A 30 4.57 8.16 -7.31
N PHE A 31 5.08 7.02 -7.76
CA PHE A 31 6.42 6.52 -7.44
C PHE A 31 7.41 6.63 -8.62
N ARG A 32 7.16 7.55 -9.56
CA ARG A 32 7.93 7.71 -10.81
C ARG A 32 9.44 7.81 -10.61
N GLU A 33 9.87 8.32 -9.47
CA GLU A 33 11.28 8.53 -9.14
C GLU A 33 12.02 7.25 -8.75
N TRP A 34 11.32 6.13 -8.56
CA TRP A 34 11.92 4.88 -8.09
C TRP A 34 11.40 3.65 -8.85
N ILE A 35 10.10 3.60 -9.13
CA ILE A 35 9.41 2.38 -9.58
C ILE A 35 10.00 1.76 -10.85
N ASP A 36 10.50 2.60 -11.77
CA ASP A 36 11.10 2.21 -13.05
C ASP A 36 12.62 2.37 -13.10
N ASN A 37 13.28 2.72 -11.99
CA ASN A 37 14.72 2.96 -11.96
C ASN A 37 15.57 1.67 -11.86
N GLY A 38 15.05 0.53 -12.33
CA GLY A 38 15.76 -0.75 -12.34
C GLY A 38 15.79 -1.51 -11.01
N HIS A 39 15.13 -1.00 -9.97
CA HIS A 39 14.94 -1.74 -8.70
C HIS A 39 13.79 -2.75 -8.75
N SER A 40 12.87 -2.61 -9.71
CA SER A 40 11.73 -3.49 -9.91
C SER A 40 11.94 -4.32 -11.18
N ASN A 41 11.73 -5.63 -11.09
CA ASN A 41 11.71 -6.50 -12.27
C ASN A 41 10.27 -6.81 -12.67
N PHE A 42 9.71 -6.04 -13.61
CA PHE A 42 8.33 -6.25 -14.04
C PHE A 42 8.13 -7.43 -14.98
N ASP A 43 9.20 -8.06 -15.48
CA ASP A 43 9.12 -9.31 -16.24
C ASP A 43 8.97 -10.53 -15.32
N ASP A 44 9.24 -10.38 -14.02
CA ASP A 44 9.00 -11.41 -13.00
C ASP A 44 7.55 -11.33 -12.48
N GLU A 45 6.79 -12.42 -12.67
CA GLU A 45 5.41 -12.53 -12.19
C GLU A 45 5.28 -12.42 -10.66
N ASN A 46 6.37 -12.63 -9.91
CA ASN A 46 6.43 -12.46 -8.46
C ASN A 46 6.58 -11.00 -8.02
N THR A 47 6.81 -10.07 -8.94
CA THR A 47 6.71 -8.63 -8.65
C THR A 47 5.25 -8.25 -8.53
N ILE A 48 4.71 -8.38 -7.32
CA ILE A 48 3.28 -8.22 -7.04
C ILE A 48 2.92 -6.82 -6.55
N ILE A 49 1.62 -6.50 -6.60
CA ILE A 49 1.03 -5.42 -5.82
C ILE A 49 0.50 -6.00 -4.51
N LEU A 50 1.07 -5.58 -3.38
CA LEU A 50 0.60 -5.92 -2.05
C LEU A 50 -0.27 -4.79 -1.48
N CYS A 51 -1.56 -5.05 -1.31
CA CYS A 51 -2.46 -4.13 -0.62
C CYS A 51 -2.44 -4.40 0.89
N ILE A 52 -2.19 -3.39 1.70
CA ILE A 52 -2.29 -3.48 3.16
C ILE A 52 -3.60 -2.83 3.59
N LYS A 53 -4.56 -3.63 4.06
CA LYS A 53 -5.79 -3.13 4.68
C LYS A 53 -5.53 -2.90 6.17
N LEU A 54 -5.41 -1.63 6.56
CA LEU A 54 -5.11 -1.25 7.94
C LEU A 54 -6.28 -1.64 8.87
N THR A 55 -5.95 -2.08 10.08
CA THR A 55 -6.91 -2.38 11.14
C THR A 55 -6.89 -1.31 12.22
N ASP A 56 -5.70 -0.85 12.57
CA ASP A 56 -5.46 0.16 13.59
C ASP A 56 -4.14 0.87 13.30
N GLY A 57 -3.96 2.06 13.88
CA GLY A 57 -2.71 2.79 13.78
C GLY A 57 -2.50 3.82 14.87
N VAL A 58 -1.24 4.19 15.06
CA VAL A 58 -0.78 5.22 15.97
C VAL A 58 -0.07 6.31 15.16
N LEU A 59 -0.60 7.52 15.23
CA LEU A 59 0.04 8.73 14.70
C LEU A 59 0.60 9.55 15.87
N LEU A 60 1.89 9.88 15.83
CA LEU A 60 2.46 10.92 16.69
C LEU A 60 2.63 12.18 15.86
N SER A 61 1.86 13.21 16.20
CA SER A 61 1.92 14.51 15.53
C SER A 61 2.04 15.65 16.52
N HIS A 62 3.08 16.47 16.38
CA HIS A 62 3.34 17.64 17.23
C HIS A 62 3.29 17.32 18.75
N GLY A 63 3.84 16.17 19.15
CA GLY A 63 3.82 15.70 20.54
C GLY A 63 2.49 15.10 21.01
N THR A 64 1.45 15.10 20.16
CA THR A 64 0.15 14.50 20.46
C THR A 64 0.07 13.11 19.82
N ARG A 65 -0.38 12.12 20.61
CA ARG A 65 -0.58 10.74 20.15
C ARG A 65 -2.06 10.51 19.82
N TYR A 66 -2.33 10.04 18.61
CA TYR A 66 -3.65 9.65 18.13
C TYR A 66 -3.69 8.14 17.91
N GLU A 67 -4.69 7.48 18.49
CA GLU A 67 -5.05 6.11 18.15
C GLU A 67 -6.18 6.14 17.12
N ILE A 68 -6.05 5.31 16.09
CA ILE A 68 -7.00 5.25 14.97
C ILE A 68 -7.47 3.81 14.83
N ASP A 69 -8.78 3.60 14.85
CA ASP A 69 -9.41 2.32 14.50
C ASP A 69 -9.95 2.43 13.06
N PHE A 70 -9.44 1.60 12.16
CA PHE A 70 -9.85 1.55 10.75
C PHE A 70 -10.97 0.52 10.50
N THR A 71 -11.43 -0.19 11.53
CA THR A 71 -12.51 -1.16 11.46
C THR A 71 -13.88 -0.57 11.79
N ASP A 72 -13.89 0.62 12.41
CA ASP A 72 -15.11 1.30 12.84
C ASP A 72 -15.92 1.76 11.60
N GLY A 73 -16.99 1.02 11.29
CA GLY A 73 -17.83 1.21 10.10
C GLY A 73 -17.90 0.02 9.13
N VAL A 74 -17.07 -1.02 9.32
CA VAL A 74 -17.28 -2.31 8.63
C VAL A 74 -18.46 -3.01 9.29
N LYS A 75 -19.67 -2.86 8.73
CA LYS A 75 -20.82 -3.65 9.18
C LYS A 75 -20.45 -5.14 9.09
N LYS A 76 -20.53 -5.83 10.22
CA LYS A 76 -20.43 -7.30 10.31
C LYS A 76 -21.46 -7.98 9.42
#